data_AF-A0A147BWA3-F1
#
_entry.id   AF-A0A147BWA3-F1
#
_cell.length_a   1.000
_cell.length_b   1.000
_cell.length_c   1.000
_cell.angle_alpha   90.00
_cell.angle_beta   90.00
_cell.angle_gamma   90.00
#
_symmetry.space_group_name_H-M   'P 1'
#
loop_
_entity.id
_entity.type
_entity.pdbx_description
1 polymer ?
#
loop_
_entity_poly.entity_id
_entity_poly.type
_entity_poly.pdbx_seq_one_letter_code
_entity_poly.pdbx_strand_id
1 'polypeptide(L)'
;ISSEFIASGEDFPHMPSRAAQRLRSQLNRKCGYRRGFSFAAINFLTCRYKCTHIGTNQEVYTGTLDDKTPCGSQGQKCQRGHCVA
;
A
#
# COMPACT_ATOMS: atom_id res chain seq x y z
N ILE A 1 -8.64 6.38 -10.14
CA ILE A 1 -7.97 5.51 -9.12
C ILE A 1 -8.88 4.32 -8.91
N SER A 2 -8.35 3.10 -8.89
CA SER A 2 -9.15 1.88 -8.69
C SER A 2 -9.71 1.83 -7.26
N SER A 3 -10.94 1.36 -7.11
CA SER A 3 -11.57 1.02 -5.82
C SER A 3 -11.09 -0.33 -5.29
N GLU A 4 -10.32 -1.07 -6.07
CA GLU A 4 -9.80 -2.39 -5.73
C GLU A 4 -8.38 -2.33 -5.16
N PHE A 5 -8.00 -3.42 -4.50
CA PHE A 5 -6.63 -3.61 -4.05
C PHE A 5 -5.74 -3.97 -5.23
N ILE A 6 -4.76 -3.11 -5.52
CA ILE A 6 -3.70 -3.33 -6.51
C ILE A 6 -2.65 -4.25 -5.91
N ALA A 7 -2.29 -5.32 -6.60
CA ALA A 7 -1.32 -6.29 -6.06
C ALA A 7 0.08 -5.69 -5.95
N SER A 8 0.87 -6.19 -5.01
CA SER A 8 2.23 -5.73 -4.75
C SER A 8 3.22 -6.03 -5.87
N GLY A 9 2.81 -6.73 -6.93
CA GLY A 9 3.57 -6.92 -8.18
C GLY A 9 3.19 -5.94 -9.30
N GLU A 10 2.05 -5.26 -9.21
CA GLU A 10 1.50 -4.44 -10.32
C GLU A 10 1.94 -2.98 -10.28
N ASP A 11 1.81 -2.23 -11.36
CA ASP A 11 2.16 -0.80 -11.32
C ASP A 11 1.16 0.04 -10.52
N PHE A 12 1.67 1.09 -9.88
CA PHE A 12 0.83 2.07 -9.18
C PHE A 12 0.48 3.21 -10.14
N PRO A 13 -0.79 3.32 -10.60
CA PRO A 13 -1.13 4.06 -11.81
C PRO A 13 -0.92 5.58 -11.74
N HIS A 14 -0.83 6.14 -10.54
CA HIS A 14 -0.66 7.59 -10.31
C HIS A 14 0.71 7.94 -9.73
N MET A 15 1.61 6.96 -9.58
CA MET A 15 2.88 7.14 -8.87
C MET A 15 4.06 6.74 -9.76
N PRO A 16 5.09 7.60 -9.90
CA PRO A 16 6.32 7.23 -10.60
C PRO A 16 6.96 5.98 -10.01
N SER A 17 7.56 5.13 -10.86
CA SER A 17 8.14 3.83 -10.46
C SER A 17 9.10 3.92 -9.25
N ARG A 18 9.97 4.93 -9.20
CA ARG A 18 10.89 5.15 -8.05
C ARG A 18 10.13 5.40 -6.73
N ALA A 19 9.06 6.19 -6.77
CA ALA A 19 8.24 6.46 -5.59
C ALA A 19 7.43 5.20 -5.20
N ALA A 20 6.92 4.45 -6.18
CA ALA A 20 6.23 3.19 -5.95
C ALA A 20 7.14 2.15 -5.28
N GLN A 21 8.38 2.01 -5.73
CA GLN A 21 9.39 1.14 -5.11
C GLN A 21 9.70 1.56 -3.67
N ARG A 22 9.83 2.87 -3.41
CA ARG A 22 10.04 3.40 -2.05
C ARG A 22 8.86 3.07 -1.14
N LEU A 23 7.64 3.29 -1.61
CA LEU A 23 6.43 2.96 -0.86
C LEU A 23 6.36 1.46 -0.54
N ARG A 24 6.63 0.59 -1.53
CA ARG A 24 6.68 -0.87 -1.34
C ARG A 24 7.70 -1.27 -0.27
N SER A 25 8.90 -0.68 -0.29
CA SER A 25 9.92 -0.96 0.72
C SER A 25 9.44 -0.55 2.12
N GLN A 26 8.80 0.62 2.24
CA GLN A 26 8.23 1.08 3.51
C GLN A 26 7.11 0.16 4.01
N LEU A 27 6.19 -0.23 3.12
CA LEU A 27 5.10 -1.13 3.47
C LEU A 27 5.61 -2.51 3.85
N ASN A 28 6.60 -3.07 3.17
CA ASN A 28 7.24 -4.33 3.60
C ASN A 28 7.84 -4.22 5.01
N ARG A 29 8.52 -3.11 5.32
CA ARG A 29 9.06 -2.88 6.68
C ARG A 29 7.94 -2.80 7.72
N LYS A 30 6.87 -2.05 7.43
CA LYS A 30 5.68 -1.97 8.28
C LYS A 30 4.98 -3.31 8.42
N CYS A 31 4.93 -4.07 7.34
CA CYS A 31 4.33 -5.39 7.31
C CYS A 31 5.02 -6.34 8.31
N GLY A 32 6.28 -6.09 8.63
CA GLY A 32 7.10 -6.96 9.44
C GLY A 32 7.83 -7.98 8.59
N TYR A 33 8.43 -7.58 7.46
CA TYR A 33 9.20 -8.47 6.57
C TYR A 33 10.21 -9.35 7.29
N ARG A 34 10.88 -8.83 8.32
CA ARG A 34 11.81 -9.61 9.17
C ARG A 34 11.14 -10.69 10.03
N ARG A 35 9.83 -10.59 10.23
CA ARG A 35 8.98 -11.53 10.97
C ARG A 35 8.18 -12.45 10.04
N GLY A 36 8.53 -12.47 8.76
CA GLY A 36 7.87 -13.33 7.77
C GLY A 36 6.58 -12.75 7.18
N PHE A 37 6.36 -11.43 7.19
CA PHE A 37 5.18 -10.82 6.55
C PHE A 37 5.57 -9.87 5.41
N SER A 38 4.95 -10.00 4.23
CA SER A 38 5.20 -9.13 3.08
C SER A 38 3.98 -8.26 2.74
N PHE A 39 4.24 -7.11 2.13
CA PHE A 39 3.21 -6.29 1.51
C PHE A 39 2.60 -7.03 0.31
N ALA A 40 1.28 -7.18 0.33
CA ALA A 40 0.54 -7.99 -0.64
C ALA A 40 -0.28 -7.15 -1.61
N ALA A 41 -0.98 -6.12 -1.14
CA ALA A 41 -1.81 -5.29 -2.02
C ALA A 41 -2.16 -3.94 -1.38
N ILE A 42 -2.49 -2.93 -2.19
CA ILE A 42 -2.81 -1.57 -1.73
C ILE A 42 -4.08 -1.04 -2.37
N ASN A 43 -4.91 -0.34 -1.59
CA ASN A 43 -6.05 0.41 -2.07
C ASN A 43 -5.84 1.88 -1.74
N PHE A 44 -5.61 2.68 -2.77
CA PHE A 44 -5.30 4.09 -2.60
C PHE A 44 -6.52 4.94 -2.28
N LEU A 45 -7.71 4.58 -2.76
CA LEU A 45 -8.95 5.32 -2.50
C LEU A 45 -9.29 5.33 -1.00
N THR A 46 -9.15 4.16 -0.36
CA THR A 46 -9.36 3.98 1.09
C THR A 46 -8.07 4.11 1.89
N CYS A 47 -6.95 4.41 1.25
CA CYS A 47 -5.65 4.49 1.89
C CYS A 47 -5.33 3.29 2.80
N ARG A 48 -5.64 2.06 2.34
CA ARG A 48 -5.40 0.81 3.06
C ARG A 48 -4.39 -0.06 2.32
N TYR A 49 -3.68 -0.91 3.04
CA TYR A 49 -2.81 -1.92 2.46
C TYR A 49 -2.96 -3.25 3.20
N LYS A 50 -2.71 -4.34 2.48
CA LYS A 50 -2.71 -5.70 3.00
C LYS A 50 -1.28 -6.19 3.14
N CYS A 51 -1.04 -6.89 4.23
CA CYS A 51 0.16 -7.68 4.44
C CYS A 51 -0.25 -9.15 4.52
N THR A 52 0.59 -10.03 4.01
CA THR A 52 0.39 -11.49 4.08
C THR A 52 1.60 -12.12 4.75
N HIS A 53 1.38 -13.18 5.52
CA HIS A 53 2.49 -14.02 5.96
C HIS A 53 3.14 -14.71 4.74
N ILE A 54 4.47 -14.82 4.76
CA ILE A 54 5.32 -15.44 3.75
C ILE A 54 5.35 -16.93 4.07
N GLY A 55 4.70 -17.74 3.23
CA GLY A 55 4.58 -19.18 3.41
C GLY A 55 3.16 -19.67 3.17
N THR A 56 2.77 -20.77 3.82
CA THR A 56 1.49 -21.45 3.62
C THR A 56 0.33 -20.86 4.43
N ASN A 57 0.60 -20.12 5.50
CA ASN A 57 -0.43 -19.42 6.25
C ASN A 57 -0.84 -18.14 5.50
N GLN A 58 -2.09 -18.09 5.05
CA GLN A 58 -2.69 -16.91 4.42
C GLN A 58 -3.20 -15.90 5.46
N GLU A 59 -2.48 -15.72 6.57
CA GLU A 59 -2.85 -14.69 7.52
C GLU A 59 -2.67 -13.32 6.86
N VAL A 60 -3.81 -12.67 6.60
CA VAL A 60 -3.86 -11.35 5.97
C VAL A 60 -4.31 -10.34 7.01
N TYR A 61 -3.49 -9.34 7.24
CA TYR A 61 -3.91 -8.17 8.01
C TYR A 61 -3.97 -6.94 7.11
N THR A 62 -4.85 -6.01 7.45
CA THR A 62 -5.04 -4.77 6.71
C THR A 62 -4.64 -3.58 7.57
N GLY A 63 -3.64 -2.83 7.12
CA GLY A 63 -3.20 -1.57 7.73
C GLY A 63 -3.72 -0.35 6.98
N THR A 64 -3.47 0.83 7.55
CA THR A 64 -3.80 2.14 6.96
C THR A 64 -2.50 2.85 6.56
N LEU A 65 -2.46 3.41 5.35
CA LEU A 65 -1.37 4.24 4.87
C LEU A 65 -1.23 5.47 5.76
N ASP A 66 0.00 5.99 5.89
CA ASP A 66 0.21 7.21 6.65
C ASP A 66 -0.49 8.39 5.99
N ASP A 67 -0.96 9.32 6.81
CA ASP A 67 -1.40 10.61 6.32
C ASP A 67 -0.28 11.26 5.48
N LYS A 68 -0.69 12.00 4.44
CA LYS A 68 0.19 12.62 3.43
C LYS A 68 0.82 11.64 2.43
N THR A 69 0.58 10.32 2.53
CA THR A 69 0.98 9.38 1.49
C THR A 69 0.28 9.74 0.17
N PRO A 70 0.99 9.95 -0.95
CA PRO A 70 0.37 10.19 -2.23
C PRO A 70 -0.50 9.01 -2.63
N CYS A 71 -1.75 9.27 -3.00
CA CYS A 71 -2.75 8.24 -3.30
C CYS A 71 -3.47 8.48 -4.63
N GLY A 72 -3.25 9.63 -5.26
CA GLY A 72 -3.93 10.00 -6.48
C GLY A 72 -3.17 11.00 -7.33
N SER A 73 -3.87 11.54 -8.33
CA SER A 73 -3.33 12.53 -9.24
C SER A 73 -3.27 13.91 -8.58
N GLN A 74 -2.52 14.85 -9.18
CA GLN A 74 -2.58 16.28 -8.85
C GLN A 74 -2.38 16.63 -7.36
N GLY A 75 -1.57 15.87 -6.64
CA GLY A 75 -1.23 16.18 -5.24
C GLY A 75 -2.13 15.53 -4.19
N GLN A 76 -3.10 14.71 -4.61
CA GLN A 76 -3.98 13.97 -3.71
C GLN A 76 -3.19 13.08 -2.73
N LYS A 77 -3.59 13.12 -1.46
CA LYS A 77 -2.91 12.48 -0.34
C LYS A 77 -3.88 11.79 0.60
N CYS A 78 -3.38 10.79 1.31
CA CYS A 78 -4.12 10.13 2.36
C CYS A 78 -4.36 11.08 3.53
N GLN A 79 -5.60 11.12 4.00
CA GLN A 79 -5.99 11.78 5.24
C GLN A 79 -7.09 10.95 5.92
N ARG A 80 -6.84 10.48 7.14
CA ARG A 80 -7.82 9.72 7.94
C ARG A 80 -8.42 8.51 7.20
N GLY A 81 -7.61 7.80 6.40
CA GLY A 81 -8.07 6.62 5.66
C GLY A 81 -8.85 6.93 4.37
N HIS A 82 -8.74 8.15 3.84
CA HIS A 82 -9.33 8.52 2.56
C HIS A 82 -8.31 9.26 1.69
N CYS A 83 -8.39 9.07 0.37
CA CYS A 83 -7.63 9.86 -0.58
C CYS A 83 -8.33 11.19 -0.86
N VAL A 84 -7.72 12.30 -0.44
CA VAL A 84 -8.27 13.66 -0.56
C VAL A 84 -7.32 14.56 -1.36
N ALA A 85 -7.85 15.64 -1.94
CA ALA A 85 -7.06 16.65 -2.65
C ALA A 85 -6.35 17.62 -1.69
#